data_AF-A0A8R1IDC7-F1
#
_entry.id   AF-A0A8R1IDC7-F1
#
_cell.length_a   1.000
_cell.length_b   1.000
_cell.length_c   1.000
_cell.angle_alpha   90.00
_cell.angle_beta   90.00
_cell.angle_gamma   90.00
#
_symmetry.space_group_name_H-M   'P 1'
#
loop_
_entity.id
_entity.type
_entity.pdbx_description
1 polymer ?
#
loop_
_entity_poly.entity_id
_entity_poly.type
_entity_poly.pdbx_seq_one_letter_code
_entity_poly.pdbx_strand_id
1 'polypeptide(L)'
;MAYKIRYPVRFFILRGNHECASINRTYGFYDECKRRYSLSLYSAFQDLFNGLPLCALISGRIFCMHGGLSPELTSWQQLATIRRPFDPPNKSIAMDLLWADPEPNHSGWGKNSRGVSYIFGADIVKDFMEKMNIDLIARGHQVVQDGYEFFANR
;
A
#
# COMPACT_ATOMS: atom_id res chain seq x y z
N MET A 1 9.55 -13.81 -5.70
CA MET A 1 8.63 -14.31 -6.77
C MET A 1 8.54 -15.83 -6.86
N ALA A 2 9.65 -16.58 -6.76
CA ALA A 2 9.61 -18.05 -6.80
C ALA A 2 8.59 -18.70 -5.84
N TYR A 3 8.48 -18.21 -4.59
CA TYR A 3 7.45 -18.70 -3.66
C TYR A 3 6.02 -18.40 -4.08
N LYS A 4 5.76 -17.28 -4.77
CA LYS A 4 4.43 -17.00 -5.30
C LYS A 4 4.04 -18.02 -6.38
N ILE A 5 4.98 -18.43 -7.22
CA ILE A 5 4.78 -19.49 -8.23
C ILE A 5 4.57 -20.84 -7.55
N ARG A 6 5.41 -21.18 -6.57
CA ARG A 6 5.33 -22.48 -5.87
C ARG A 6 4.09 -22.61 -4.98
N TYR A 7 3.65 -21.51 -4.38
CA TYR A 7 2.57 -21.48 -3.38
C TYR A 7 1.53 -20.39 -3.71
N PRO A 8 0.83 -20.50 -4.85
CA PRO A 8 -0.01 -19.40 -5.37
C PRO A 8 -1.17 -19.03 -4.45
N VAL A 9 -1.65 -19.97 -3.63
CA VAL A 9 -2.78 -19.79 -2.70
C VAL A 9 -2.35 -19.68 -1.23
N ARG A 10 -1.04 -19.66 -0.94
CA ARG A 10 -0.50 -19.58 0.43
C ARG A 10 0.51 -18.44 0.62
N PHE A 11 1.13 -17.99 -0.47
CA PHE A 11 2.06 -16.87 -0.46
C PHE A 11 1.44 -15.69 -1.21
N PHE A 12 1.32 -14.55 -0.52
CA PHE A 12 0.70 -13.34 -1.05
C PHE A 12 1.68 -12.19 -0.96
N ILE A 13 1.68 -11.33 -1.96
CA ILE A 13 2.55 -10.16 -2.06
C ILE A 13 1.63 -8.99 -2.41
N LEU A 14 1.59 -7.98 -1.54
CA LEU A 14 0.94 -6.71 -1.84
C LEU A 14 1.96 -5.75 -2.45
N ARG A 15 1.46 -4.78 -3.21
CA ARG A 15 2.26 -3.70 -3.77
C ARG A 15 2.60 -2.69 -2.67
N GLY A 16 3.85 -2.26 -2.59
CA GLY A 16 4.29 -1.08 -1.84
C GLY A 16 4.54 0.11 -2.76
N ASN A 17 4.84 1.27 -2.18
CA ASN A 17 5.12 2.48 -2.96
C ASN A 17 6.44 2.41 -3.73
N HIS A 18 7.40 1.60 -3.25
CA HIS A 18 8.65 1.31 -3.95
C HIS A 18 8.48 0.31 -5.11
N GLU A 19 7.31 -0.29 -5.30
CA GLU A 19 6.98 -1.05 -6.52
C GLU A 19 6.34 -0.14 -7.59
N CYS A 20 6.69 1.15 -7.60
CA CYS A 20 6.33 2.13 -8.64
C CYS A 20 7.57 2.58 -9.40
N ALA A 21 7.43 2.78 -10.72
CA ALA A 21 8.57 3.08 -11.60
C ALA A 21 9.30 4.37 -11.24
N SER A 22 8.57 5.41 -10.83
CA SER A 22 9.15 6.69 -10.43
C SER A 22 10.06 6.55 -9.20
N ILE A 23 9.67 5.70 -8.25
CA ILE A 23 10.36 5.50 -6.98
C ILE A 23 11.55 4.56 -7.19
N ASN A 24 11.33 3.37 -7.72
CA ASN A 24 12.39 2.37 -7.83
C ASN A 24 13.47 2.72 -8.86
N ARG A 25 13.17 3.62 -9.81
CA ARG A 25 14.17 4.23 -10.68
C ARG A 25 15.10 5.17 -9.95
N THR A 26 14.59 5.93 -8.99
CA THR A 26 15.36 6.92 -8.23
C THR A 26 16.14 6.27 -7.10
N TYR A 27 15.54 5.28 -6.43
CA TYR A 27 16.09 4.68 -5.21
C TYR A 27 16.80 3.33 -5.45
N GLY A 28 17.49 3.21 -6.58
CA GLY A 28 18.55 2.20 -6.80
C GLY A 28 18.17 0.88 -7.47
N PHE A 29 16.88 0.49 -7.50
CA PHE A 29 16.49 -0.79 -8.11
C PHE A 29 16.76 -0.84 -9.62
N TYR A 30 16.52 0.27 -10.32
CA TYR A 30 16.87 0.41 -11.74
C TYR A 30 18.37 0.22 -11.99
N ASP A 31 19.20 0.92 -11.21
CA ASP A 31 20.65 0.84 -11.34
C ASP A 31 21.17 -0.56 -10.99
N GLU A 32 20.56 -1.24 -10.01
CA GLU A 32 20.90 -2.61 -9.67
C GLU A 32 20.58 -3.58 -10.82
N CYS A 33 19.39 -3.50 -11.41
CA CYS A 33 19.01 -4.32 -12.56
C CYS A 33 19.95 -4.07 -13.74
N LYS A 34 20.24 -2.80 -14.06
CA LYS A 34 21.16 -2.40 -15.13
C LYS A 34 22.57 -2.95 -14.90
N ARG A 35 23.09 -2.86 -13.67
CA ARG A 35 24.46 -3.27 -13.33
C ARG A 35 24.64 -4.78 -13.30
N ARG A 36 23.66 -5.52 -12.76
CA ARG A 36 23.79 -6.97 -12.52
C ARG A 36 23.21 -7.83 -13.65
N TYR A 37 22.28 -7.29 -14.42
CA TYR A 37 21.53 -8.03 -15.43
C TYR A 37 21.32 -7.15 -16.68
N SER A 38 20.10 -6.66 -16.91
CA SER A 38 19.72 -5.92 -18.10
C SER A 38 18.56 -4.95 -17.84
N LEU A 39 18.41 -3.96 -18.72
CA LEU A 39 17.25 -3.07 -18.71
C LEU A 39 15.96 -3.80 -19.08
N SER A 40 16.03 -4.87 -19.88
CA SER A 40 14.86 -5.71 -20.18
C SER A 40 14.33 -6.41 -18.93
N LEU A 41 15.21 -6.82 -18.00
CA LEU A 41 14.79 -7.39 -16.73
C LEU A 41 14.08 -6.34 -15.85
N TYR A 42 14.61 -5.11 -15.80
CA TYR A 42 13.94 -4.01 -15.12
C TYR A 42 12.53 -3.79 -15.67
N SER A 43 12.37 -3.70 -17.00
CA SER A 43 11.04 -3.57 -17.64
C SER A 43 10.10 -4.72 -17.25
N ALA A 44 10.58 -5.96 -17.22
CA ALA A 44 9.78 -7.10 -16.80
C ALA A 44 9.34 -7.01 -15.31
N PHE A 45 10.19 -6.47 -14.44
CA PHE A 45 9.80 -6.17 -13.06
C PHE A 45 8.73 -5.07 -12.98
N GLN A 46 8.79 -4.05 -13.84
CA GLN A 46 7.75 -3.01 -13.86
C GLN A 46 6.39 -3.58 -14.26
N ASP A 47 6.34 -4.45 -15.27
CA ASP A 47 5.09 -5.13 -15.66
C ASP A 47 4.55 -6.00 -14.52
N LEU A 48 5.44 -6.74 -13.84
CA LEU A 48 5.09 -7.54 -12.67
C LEU A 48 4.53 -6.69 -11.52
N PHE A 49 5.22 -5.60 -11.16
CA PHE A 49 4.83 -4.69 -10.09
C PHE A 49 3.49 -4.02 -10.37
N ASN A 50 3.25 -3.62 -11.63
CA ASN A 50 1.98 -3.07 -12.06
C ASN A 50 0.82 -4.07 -11.92
N GLY A 51 1.11 -5.37 -11.91
CA GLY A 51 0.15 -6.45 -11.68
C GLY A 51 -0.10 -6.80 -10.20
N LEU A 52 0.70 -6.29 -9.25
CA LEU A 52 0.55 -6.63 -7.83
C LEU A 52 -0.77 -6.10 -7.23
N PRO A 53 -1.43 -6.86 -6.34
CA PRO A 53 -2.61 -6.37 -5.61
C PRO A 53 -2.23 -5.27 -4.63
N LEU A 54 -3.11 -4.29 -4.44
CA LEU A 54 -2.87 -3.15 -3.53
C LEU A 54 -3.14 -3.47 -2.06
N CYS A 55 -4.12 -4.35 -1.81
CA CYS A 55 -4.61 -4.64 -0.47
C CYS A 55 -5.14 -6.07 -0.38
N ALA A 56 -5.38 -6.52 0.85
CA ALA A 56 -6.03 -7.79 1.16
C ALA A 56 -7.02 -7.63 2.31
N LEU A 57 -8.03 -8.49 2.33
CA LEU A 57 -8.96 -8.62 3.44
C LEU A 57 -8.87 -10.04 4.00
N ILE A 58 -8.27 -10.20 5.17
CA ILE A 58 -8.05 -11.50 5.80
C ILE A 58 -9.27 -11.83 6.65
N SER A 59 -9.86 -13.01 6.38
CA SER A 59 -11.05 -13.52 7.08
C SER A 59 -12.23 -12.54 7.15
N GLY A 60 -12.30 -11.58 6.23
CA GLY A 60 -13.33 -10.54 6.25
C GLY A 60 -13.17 -9.48 7.36
N ARG A 61 -12.09 -9.53 8.16
CA ARG A 61 -11.95 -8.73 9.40
C ARG A 61 -10.66 -7.94 9.51
N ILE A 62 -9.59 -8.31 8.81
CA ILE A 62 -8.31 -7.58 8.86
C ILE A 62 -8.02 -7.00 7.48
N PHE A 63 -8.01 -5.68 7.37
CA PHE A 63 -7.67 -5.00 6.12
C PHE A 63 -6.18 -4.70 6.07
N CYS A 64 -5.51 -5.12 5.01
CA CYS A 64 -4.07 -4.98 4.85
C CYS A 64 -3.74 -4.13 3.62
N MET A 65 -2.84 -3.16 3.78
CA MET A 65 -2.25 -2.39 2.67
C MET A 65 -0.80 -2.01 3.01
N HIS A 66 -0.11 -1.28 2.14
CA HIS A 66 1.23 -0.80 2.44
C HIS A 66 1.21 0.51 3.25
N GLY A 67 0.57 1.55 2.70
CA GLY A 67 0.45 2.88 3.26
C GLY A 67 -0.64 2.97 4.31
N GLY A 68 -1.82 3.42 3.90
CA GLY A 68 -2.95 3.62 4.82
C GLY A 68 -4.25 3.94 4.10
N LEU A 69 -5.17 4.63 4.78
CA LEU A 69 -6.53 4.86 4.31
C LEU A 69 -6.61 5.96 3.24
N SER A 70 -7.71 5.95 2.47
CA SER A 70 -8.05 7.01 1.51
C SER A 70 -9.37 7.68 1.93
N PRO A 71 -9.49 9.02 1.85
CA PRO A 71 -10.76 9.71 2.09
C PRO A 71 -11.82 9.34 1.04
N GLU A 72 -11.40 8.87 -0.14
CA GLU A 72 -12.29 8.46 -1.22
C GLU A 72 -12.77 7.00 -1.08
N LEU A 73 -12.11 6.19 -0.23
CA LEU A 73 -12.48 4.79 -0.03
C LEU A 73 -13.61 4.68 1.00
N THR A 74 -14.83 4.55 0.49
CA THR A 74 -16.06 4.48 1.29
C THR A 74 -16.79 3.15 1.19
N SER A 75 -16.39 2.29 0.25
CA SER A 75 -17.03 1.00 -0.02
C SER A 75 -16.04 0.04 -0.68
N TRP A 76 -16.13 -1.26 -0.34
CA TRP A 76 -15.27 -2.30 -0.91
C TRP A 76 -15.38 -2.42 -2.43
N GLN A 77 -16.55 -2.07 -2.99
CA GLN A 77 -16.80 -2.11 -4.42
C GLN A 77 -15.87 -1.17 -5.20
N GLN A 78 -15.43 -0.06 -4.60
CA GLN A 78 -14.49 0.88 -5.24
C GLN A 78 -13.11 0.25 -5.48
N LEU A 79 -12.69 -0.72 -4.66
CA LEU A 79 -11.43 -1.42 -4.89
C LEU A 79 -11.52 -2.39 -6.08
N ALA A 80 -12.70 -2.97 -6.31
CA ALA A 80 -12.94 -3.89 -7.42
C ALA A 80 -12.93 -3.20 -8.79
N THR A 81 -13.11 -1.88 -8.85
CA THR A 81 -13.07 -1.12 -10.11
C THR A 81 -11.64 -0.78 -10.55
N ILE A 82 -10.65 -0.90 -9.67
CA ILE A 82 -9.25 -0.62 -9.97
C ILE A 82 -8.69 -1.75 -10.84
N ARG A 83 -8.51 -1.46 -12.14
CA ARG A 83 -7.97 -2.42 -13.11
C ARG A 83 -6.45 -2.47 -13.09
N ARG A 84 -5.91 -3.69 -13.13
CA ARG A 84 -4.47 -3.99 -13.27
C ARG A 84 -4.20 -4.62 -14.65
N PRO A 85 -2.99 -4.44 -15.22
CA PRO A 85 -1.85 -3.70 -14.68
C PRO A 85 -2.01 -2.17 -14.82
N PHE A 86 -1.46 -1.42 -13.87
CA PHE A 86 -1.47 0.05 -13.91
C PHE A 86 -0.32 0.63 -13.09
N ASP A 87 0.10 1.85 -13.42
CA ASP A 87 0.90 2.68 -12.50
C ASP A 87 -0.06 3.62 -11.74
N PRO A 88 0.01 3.73 -10.40
CA PRO A 88 -0.97 4.48 -9.63
C PRO A 88 -1.08 5.94 -10.06
N PRO A 89 -2.27 6.41 -10.49
CA PRO A 89 -2.46 7.81 -10.82
C PRO A 89 -2.29 8.70 -9.58
N ASN A 90 -1.74 9.90 -9.77
CA ASN A 90 -1.74 10.92 -8.73
C ASN A 90 -3.16 11.23 -8.27
N LYS A 91 -3.36 11.39 -6.95
CA LYS A 91 -4.66 11.64 -6.31
C LYS A 91 -5.69 10.54 -6.66
N SER A 92 -5.45 9.33 -6.13
CA SER A 92 -6.35 8.19 -6.30
C SER A 92 -6.33 7.32 -5.04
N ILE A 93 -7.38 6.53 -4.84
CA ILE A 93 -7.42 5.50 -3.78
C ILE A 93 -6.17 4.61 -3.83
N ALA A 94 -5.71 4.24 -5.04
CA ALA A 94 -4.52 3.41 -5.19
C ALA A 94 -3.25 4.12 -4.69
N MET A 95 -3.11 5.43 -4.92
CA MET A 95 -2.00 6.20 -4.38
C MET A 95 -2.05 6.26 -2.86
N ASP A 96 -3.23 6.49 -2.29
CA ASP A 96 -3.39 6.60 -0.84
C ASP A 96 -3.11 5.28 -0.10
N LEU A 97 -3.58 4.16 -0.66
CA LEU A 97 -3.28 2.81 -0.14
C LEU A 97 -1.78 2.50 -0.09
N LEU A 98 -0.96 3.20 -0.87
CA LEU A 98 0.49 3.03 -0.91
C LEU A 98 1.24 4.08 -0.08
N TRP A 99 0.66 5.23 0.22
CA TRP A 99 1.43 6.38 0.75
C TRP A 99 0.86 7.03 2.01
N ALA A 100 -0.40 6.82 2.36
CA ALA A 100 -0.98 7.47 3.52
C ALA A 100 -0.36 6.96 4.83
N ASP A 101 -0.32 7.81 5.86
CA ASP A 101 0.22 7.46 7.18
C ASP A 101 -0.74 7.81 8.32
N PRO A 102 -0.79 7.01 9.40
CA PRO A 102 -1.40 7.43 10.65
C PRO A 102 -0.56 8.52 11.34
N GLU A 103 -1.23 9.45 12.03
CA GLU A 103 -0.59 10.50 12.82
C GLU A 103 -1.24 10.59 14.23
N PRO A 104 -0.52 10.21 15.32
CA PRO A 104 -1.07 10.17 16.68
C PRO A 104 -1.61 11.48 17.22
N ASN A 105 -1.00 12.60 16.82
CA ASN A 105 -1.36 13.93 17.35
C ASN A 105 -2.29 14.70 16.40
N HIS A 106 -3.00 14.01 15.51
CA HIS A 106 -3.90 14.59 14.51
C HIS A 106 -5.29 13.99 14.59
N SER A 107 -6.32 14.79 14.27
CA SER A 107 -7.71 14.34 14.11
C SER A 107 -8.17 14.62 12.69
N GLY A 108 -8.90 13.67 12.12
CA GLY A 108 -9.38 13.74 10.75
C GLY A 108 -8.27 13.49 9.74
N TRP A 109 -8.40 14.10 8.57
CA TRP A 109 -7.41 14.04 7.48
C TRP A 109 -6.48 15.24 7.52
N GLY A 110 -5.24 15.06 7.09
CA GLY A 110 -4.24 16.13 7.01
C GLY A 110 -3.30 15.98 5.82
N LYS A 111 -2.49 17.02 5.57
CA LYS A 111 -1.46 16.97 4.52
C LYS A 111 -0.30 16.08 4.96
N ASN A 112 0.14 15.18 4.09
CA ASN A 112 1.28 14.32 4.38
C ASN A 112 2.61 15.04 4.12
N SER A 113 3.56 14.93 5.05
CA SER A 113 4.93 15.47 4.92
C SER A 113 5.72 14.84 3.77
N ARG A 114 5.29 13.68 3.27
CA ARG A 114 5.83 13.04 2.06
C ARG A 114 5.52 13.82 0.77
N GLY A 115 4.65 14.83 0.83
CA GLY A 115 4.22 15.60 -0.34
C GLY A 115 3.24 14.87 -1.26
N VAL A 116 2.78 13.69 -0.86
CA VAL A 116 1.80 12.85 -1.57
C VAL A 116 0.85 12.20 -0.58
N SER A 117 -0.41 12.02 -0.98
CA SER A 117 -1.47 11.46 -0.12
C SER A 117 -1.70 12.27 1.17
N TYR A 118 -2.22 11.61 2.21
CA TYR A 118 -2.74 12.21 3.43
C TYR A 118 -2.11 11.58 4.67
N ILE A 119 -2.18 12.31 5.77
CA ILE A 119 -2.15 11.73 7.11
C ILE A 119 -3.58 11.55 7.63
N PHE A 120 -3.78 10.61 8.54
CA PHE A 120 -5.09 10.38 9.16
C PHE A 120 -4.98 10.09 10.66
N GLY A 121 -5.96 10.58 11.42
CA GLY A 121 -6.06 10.38 12.86
C GLY A 121 -6.68 9.05 13.28
N ALA A 122 -6.68 8.80 14.59
CA ALA A 122 -7.29 7.61 15.19
C ALA A 122 -8.82 7.57 15.02
N ASP A 123 -9.45 8.74 14.95
CA ASP A 123 -10.88 8.91 14.63
C ASP A 123 -11.23 8.36 13.24
N ILE A 124 -10.41 8.69 12.22
CA ILE A 124 -10.59 8.15 10.87
C ILE A 124 -10.47 6.62 10.83
N VAL A 125 -9.52 6.06 11.58
CA VAL A 125 -9.36 4.61 11.70
C VAL A 125 -10.61 3.98 12.28
N LYS A 126 -11.11 4.51 13.40
CA LYS A 126 -12.30 4.01 14.07
C LYS A 126 -13.54 4.05 13.16
N ASP A 127 -13.80 5.21 12.55
CA ASP A 127 -14.94 5.41 11.66
C ASP A 127 -14.89 4.48 10.44
N PHE A 128 -13.70 4.32 9.84
CA PHE A 128 -13.50 3.42 8.72
C PHE A 128 -13.76 1.96 9.12
N MET A 129 -13.24 1.53 10.26
CA MET A 129 -13.40 0.16 10.74
C MET A 129 -14.86 -0.20 11.03
N GLU A 130 -15.59 0.71 11.68
CA GLU A 130 -17.03 0.56 11.93
C GLU A 130 -17.81 0.48 10.61
N LYS A 131 -17.57 1.44 9.70
CA LYS A 131 -18.27 1.51 8.41
C LYS A 131 -18.01 0.29 7.52
N MET A 132 -16.78 -0.19 7.51
CA MET A 132 -16.32 -1.28 6.64
C MET A 132 -16.45 -2.65 7.30
N ASN A 133 -16.90 -2.69 8.56
CA ASN A 133 -17.13 -3.88 9.38
C ASN A 133 -15.87 -4.76 9.52
N ILE A 134 -14.77 -4.16 9.96
CA ILE A 134 -13.47 -4.83 10.20
C ILE A 134 -12.95 -4.56 11.62
N ASP A 135 -12.03 -5.41 12.08
CA ASP A 135 -11.47 -5.39 13.44
C ASP A 135 -10.05 -4.84 13.51
N LEU A 136 -9.32 -4.82 12.40
CA LEU A 136 -7.92 -4.41 12.37
C LEU A 136 -7.51 -3.88 11.00
N ILE A 137 -6.61 -2.89 11.02
CA ILE A 137 -5.84 -2.46 9.85
C ILE A 137 -4.38 -2.86 10.08
N ALA A 138 -3.78 -3.55 9.11
CA ALA A 138 -2.38 -3.92 9.12
C ALA A 138 -1.64 -3.24 7.96
N ARG A 139 -0.49 -2.62 8.25
CA ARG A 139 0.29 -1.82 7.28
C ARG A 139 1.80 -1.95 7.48
N GLY A 140 2.60 -1.35 6.59
CA GLY A 140 4.07 -1.53 6.63
C GLY A 140 4.96 -0.37 6.16
N HIS A 141 4.44 0.86 6.01
CA HIS A 141 5.14 1.94 5.31
C HIS A 141 5.98 2.90 6.19
N GLN A 142 5.86 2.88 7.53
CA GLN A 142 6.75 3.64 8.43
C GLN A 142 7.69 2.72 9.18
N VAL A 143 8.92 3.20 9.39
CA VAL A 143 9.87 2.60 10.32
C VAL A 143 9.39 2.91 11.73
N VAL A 144 9.31 1.87 12.57
CA VAL A 144 8.96 1.95 13.98
C VAL A 144 10.01 1.18 14.79
N GLN A 145 10.24 1.60 16.04
CA GLN A 145 11.40 1.18 16.83
C GLN A 145 11.47 -0.35 17.02
N ASP A 146 10.36 -0.98 17.38
CA ASP A 146 10.32 -2.41 17.72
C ASP A 146 9.90 -3.30 16.54
N GLY A 147 9.83 -2.73 15.32
CA GLY A 147 9.37 -3.41 14.11
C GLY A 147 7.85 -3.56 14.01
N TYR A 148 7.10 -3.22 15.05
CA TYR A 148 5.64 -3.04 15.04
C TYR A 148 5.22 -1.92 16.00
N GLU A 149 4.06 -1.32 15.78
CA GLU A 149 3.48 -0.30 16.66
C GLU A 149 1.95 -0.36 16.55
N PHE A 150 1.27 -0.22 17.69
CA PHE A 150 -0.19 -0.14 17.74
C PHE A 150 -0.67 1.31 17.65
N PHE A 151 -1.85 1.50 17.06
CA PHE A 151 -2.41 2.83 16.83
C PHE A 151 -3.94 2.78 17.00
N ALA A 152 -4.55 3.90 17.40
CA ALA A 152 -6.00 4.00 17.61
C ALA A 152 -6.57 2.95 18.60
N ASN A 153 -5.79 2.58 19.63
CA ASN A 153 -6.15 1.57 20.64
C ASN A 153 -6.54 0.19 20.05
N ARG A 154 -5.88 -0.18 18.95
CA ARG A 154 -6.05 -1.43 18.21
C ARG A 154 -4.71 -1.94 17.71
#